data_AF-A0A1X2HY72-F1
#
_entry.id   AF-A0A1X2HY72-F1
#
_cell.length_a   1.000
_cell.length_b   1.000
_cell.length_c   1.000
_cell.angle_alpha   90.00
_cell.angle_beta   90.00
_cell.angle_gamma   90.00
#
_symmetry.space_group_name_H-M   'P 1'
#
loop_
_entity.id
_entity.type
_entity.pdbx_description
1 polymer ?
#
loop_
_entity_poly.entity_id
_entity_poly.type
_entity_poly.pdbx_seq_one_letter_code
_entity_poly.pdbx_strand_id
1 'polypeptide(L)'
;MHIMSHFSSNFDLFDTSTMMLHHYHDDDNDDDEDEDDEGDTNRYYLRLTPIEYYVVSHDSDPATRVHMLTDSIPLCKRLGIDDASMERLDIVLIPAFRSYILQSSDIEPYYQPHFFILVGCFAKNKWILPPSSHTYSYPKLEDDSLQLHMNDGEEKNKPVVVFDIY
;
A
#
# COMPACT_ATOMS: atom_id res chain seq x y z
N MET A 1 2.07 -36.34 -1.80
CA MET A 1 2.90 -35.15 -2.08
C MET A 1 2.24 -33.99 -1.37
N HIS A 2 2.64 -33.70 -0.13
CA HIS A 2 2.11 -32.55 0.62
C HIS A 2 3.01 -31.36 0.30
N ILE A 3 2.48 -30.39 -0.43
CA ILE A 3 3.16 -29.11 -0.65
C ILE A 3 3.10 -28.37 0.69
N MET A 4 4.22 -28.28 1.39
CA MET A 4 4.41 -27.35 2.50
C MET A 4 4.44 -25.93 1.93
N SER A 5 3.27 -25.30 1.76
CA SER A 5 3.20 -23.85 1.53
C SER A 5 2.65 -23.15 2.77
N HIS A 6 3.44 -23.15 3.85
CA HIS A 6 3.18 -22.31 5.03
C HIS A 6 3.79 -20.91 4.89
N PHE A 7 4.03 -20.44 3.67
CA PHE A 7 4.20 -19.01 3.43
C PHE A 7 2.81 -18.45 3.16
N SER A 8 2.10 -18.06 4.23
CA SER A 8 0.86 -17.29 4.11
C SER A 8 1.23 -15.89 3.64
N SER A 9 1.43 -15.73 2.33
CA SER A 9 1.44 -14.42 1.71
C SER A 9 0.05 -13.82 1.86
N ASN A 10 -0.02 -12.51 2.07
CA ASN A 10 -1.28 -11.78 2.12
C ASN A 10 -1.83 -11.45 0.71
N PHE A 11 -1.28 -12.08 -0.31
CA PHE A 11 -1.63 -11.89 -1.70
C PHE A 11 -2.03 -13.25 -2.25
N ASP A 12 -3.22 -13.34 -2.86
CA ASP A 12 -3.62 -14.53 -3.60
C ASP A 12 -2.80 -14.63 -4.90
N LEU A 13 -1.68 -15.34 -4.86
CA LEU A 13 -0.83 -15.50 -6.03
C LEU A 13 -1.45 -16.39 -7.13
N PHE A 14 -2.60 -17.04 -6.87
CA PHE A 14 -3.35 -17.77 -7.89
C PHE A 14 -4.30 -16.86 -8.68
N ASP A 15 -4.65 -15.70 -8.12
CA ASP A 15 -5.40 -14.68 -8.83
C ASP A 15 -4.44 -13.73 -9.56
N THR A 16 -4.49 -13.77 -10.89
CA THR A 16 -3.66 -12.92 -11.76
C THR A 16 -3.95 -11.43 -11.58
N SER A 17 -5.09 -11.06 -10.97
CA SER A 17 -5.45 -9.67 -10.68
C SER A 17 -4.82 -9.13 -9.40
N THR A 18 -4.20 -9.98 -8.57
CA THR A 18 -3.67 -9.61 -7.26
C THR A 18 -2.45 -8.72 -7.31
N MET A 19 -1.60 -8.87 -8.32
CA MET A 19 -0.42 -8.02 -8.49
C MET A 19 -0.16 -7.82 -9.98
N MET A 20 -0.44 -6.62 -10.47
CA MET A 20 -0.24 -6.27 -11.89
C MET A 20 0.58 -4.99 -12.00
N LEU A 21 1.68 -5.07 -12.75
CA LEU A 21 2.44 -3.89 -13.16
C LEU A 21 1.82 -3.36 -14.45
N HIS A 22 1.24 -2.18 -14.38
CA HIS A 22 0.70 -1.48 -15.53
C HIS A 22 1.72 -0.48 -16.06
N HIS A 23 1.86 -0.48 -17.39
CA HIS A 23 2.63 0.50 -18.14
C HIS A 23 1.64 1.34 -18.93
N TYR A 24 1.58 2.64 -18.65
CA TYR A 24 0.82 3.57 -19.46
C TYR A 24 1.70 4.01 -20.62
N HIS A 25 1.47 3.43 -21.79
CA HIS A 25 2.02 3.97 -23.03
C HIS A 25 0.94 4.87 -23.61
N ASP A 26 1.20 6.18 -23.69
CA ASP A 26 0.40 7.09 -24.51
C ASP A 26 0.67 6.76 -25.98
N ASP A 27 0.11 5.63 -26.44
CA ASP A 27 0.04 5.25 -27.87
C ASP A 27 -1.13 6.02 -28.53
N ASP A 28 -1.19 7.33 -28.35
CA ASP A 28 -2.02 8.18 -29.21
C ASP A 28 -1.16 8.55 -30.42
N ASN A 29 -1.34 7.76 -31.49
CA ASN A 29 -0.96 8.11 -32.85
C ASN A 29 -1.75 9.34 -33.29
N ASP A 30 -1.29 10.54 -32.94
CA ASP A 30 -1.64 11.74 -33.67
C ASP A 30 -0.35 12.37 -34.22
N ASP A 31 -0.24 12.30 -35.54
CA ASP A 31 0.78 12.90 -36.42
C ASP A 31 0.75 14.44 -36.31
N ASP A 32 1.11 15.03 -35.17
CA ASP A 32 1.36 16.47 -35.10
C ASP A 32 2.75 16.73 -34.50
N GLU A 33 3.65 17.10 -35.41
CA GLU A 33 5.02 17.56 -35.19
C GLU A 33 5.01 18.89 -34.42
N ASP A 34 4.85 18.86 -33.09
CA ASP A 34 5.22 20.00 -32.24
C ASP A 34 6.27 19.57 -31.21
N GLU A 35 7.53 19.83 -31.58
CA GLU A 35 8.71 19.79 -30.74
C GLU A 35 8.56 20.81 -29.60
N ASP A 36 8.22 20.37 -28.38
CA ASP A 36 8.72 20.92 -27.10
C ASP A 36 8.00 20.34 -25.86
N ASP A 37 7.60 19.05 -25.83
CA ASP A 37 6.97 18.49 -24.62
C ASP A 37 7.92 17.65 -23.75
N GLU A 38 8.20 18.21 -22.58
CA GLU A 38 9.18 17.81 -21.59
C GLU A 38 8.70 16.56 -20.83
N GLY A 39 8.85 15.38 -21.45
CA GLY A 39 9.23 14.13 -20.80
C GLY A 39 8.37 13.60 -19.64
N ASP A 40 7.10 13.31 -19.86
CA ASP A 40 6.22 12.65 -18.87
C ASP A 40 5.68 11.27 -19.31
N THR A 41 6.43 10.53 -20.14
CA THR A 41 5.85 9.42 -20.94
C THR A 41 6.06 7.99 -20.41
N ASN A 42 6.46 7.78 -19.15
CA ASN A 42 6.53 6.42 -18.60
C ASN A 42 6.09 6.36 -17.13
N ARG A 43 4.78 6.46 -16.90
CA ARG A 43 4.20 6.23 -15.57
C ARG A 43 3.86 4.74 -15.44
N TYR A 44 4.62 4.06 -14.59
CA TYR A 44 4.32 2.71 -14.14
C TYR A 44 3.47 2.78 -12.88
N TYR A 45 2.51 1.88 -12.73
CA TYR A 45 1.84 1.70 -11.44
C TYR A 45 1.63 0.22 -11.14
N LEU A 46 1.66 -0.11 -9.86
CA LEU A 46 1.43 -1.44 -9.34
C LEU A 46 0.01 -1.51 -8.78
N ARG A 47 -0.84 -2.35 -9.38
CA ARG A 47 -2.15 -2.68 -8.83
C ARG A 47 -2.02 -3.86 -7.88
N LEU A 48 -2.45 -3.66 -6.62
CA LEU A 48 -2.46 -4.69 -5.59
C LEU A 48 -3.88 -5.00 -5.09
N THR A 49 -4.17 -6.28 -4.87
CA THR A 49 -5.41 -6.75 -4.22
C THR A 49 -5.04 -7.61 -3.00
N PRO A 50 -4.79 -6.99 -1.83
CA PRO A 50 -4.43 -7.74 -0.63
C PRO A 50 -5.62 -8.52 -0.07
N ILE A 51 -5.36 -9.64 0.61
CA ILE A 51 -6.35 -10.41 1.35
C ILE A 51 -6.78 -9.65 2.60
N GLU A 52 -5.82 -9.10 3.35
CA GLU A 52 -6.06 -8.30 4.55
C GLU A 52 -5.35 -6.95 4.46
N TYR A 53 -5.97 -5.89 4.97
CA TYR A 53 -5.29 -4.60 5.13
C TYR A 53 -5.85 -3.86 6.34
N TYR A 54 -5.08 -2.90 6.84
CA TYR A 54 -5.45 -2.10 7.99
C TYR A 54 -5.48 -0.63 7.60
N VAL A 55 -6.48 0.09 8.10
CA VAL A 55 -6.55 1.55 7.99
C VAL A 55 -6.19 2.15 9.33
N VAL A 56 -5.25 3.09 9.33
CA VAL A 56 -4.84 3.79 10.55
C VAL A 56 -5.84 4.91 10.84
N SER A 57 -6.74 4.65 11.81
CA SER A 57 -7.82 5.56 12.17
C SER A 57 -7.44 6.55 13.27
N HIS A 58 -6.57 6.13 14.18
CA HIS A 58 -6.06 6.92 15.30
C HIS A 58 -4.60 6.60 15.54
N ASP A 59 -3.74 7.62 15.63
CA ASP A 59 -2.31 7.38 15.82
C ASP A 59 -1.94 7.35 17.28
N SER A 60 -1.44 6.19 17.71
CA SER A 60 -0.67 6.04 18.95
C SER A 60 0.61 6.87 18.93
N ASP A 61 1.14 7.17 17.73
CA ASP A 61 2.29 8.03 17.52
C ASP A 61 2.01 9.15 16.49
N PRO A 62 1.47 10.29 16.95
CA PRO A 62 1.14 11.40 16.06
C PRO A 62 2.37 12.02 15.39
N ALA A 63 3.57 11.91 16.00
CA ALA A 63 4.78 12.50 15.43
C ALA A 63 5.22 11.74 14.17
N THR A 64 5.22 10.40 14.24
CA THR A 64 5.55 9.55 13.09
C THR A 64 4.57 9.79 11.94
N ARG A 65 3.25 9.86 12.23
CA ARG A 65 2.26 10.21 11.21
C ARG A 65 2.52 11.56 10.56
N VAL A 66 2.70 12.60 11.37
CA VAL A 66 2.90 13.97 10.86
C VAL A 66 4.10 14.00 9.94
N HIS A 67 5.20 13.35 10.31
CA HIS A 67 6.39 13.30 9.48
C HIS A 67 6.12 12.56 8.15
N MET A 68 5.53 11.37 8.21
CA MET A 68 5.21 10.56 7.03
C MET A 68 4.27 11.29 6.06
N LEU A 69 3.21 11.94 6.57
CA LEU A 69 2.26 12.69 5.76
C LEU A 69 2.89 13.95 5.16
N THR A 70 3.73 14.66 5.92
CA THR A 70 4.44 15.85 5.42
C THR A 70 5.27 15.51 4.20
N ASP A 71 6.00 14.39 4.25
CA ASP A 71 6.86 13.93 3.15
C ASP A 71 6.05 13.41 1.95
N SER A 72 4.84 12.89 2.22
CA SER A 72 3.97 12.29 1.20
C SER A 72 3.11 13.31 0.44
N ILE A 73 2.71 14.42 1.06
CA ILE A 73 1.81 15.42 0.46
C ILE A 73 2.30 15.91 -0.92
N PRO A 74 3.58 16.32 -1.11
CA PRO A 74 4.04 16.79 -2.42
C PRO A 74 3.94 15.72 -3.51
N LEU A 75 4.21 14.46 -3.16
CA LEU A 75 4.12 13.32 -4.09
C LEU A 75 2.66 13.04 -4.46
N CYS A 76 1.76 13.02 -3.47
CA CYS A 76 0.33 12.85 -3.69
C CYS A 76 -0.25 13.95 -4.61
N LYS A 77 0.17 15.22 -4.44
CA LYS A 77 -0.24 16.31 -5.32
C LYS A 77 0.23 16.11 -6.75
N ARG A 78 1.48 15.68 -6.96
CA ARG A 78 2.01 15.35 -8.31
C ARG A 78 1.22 14.23 -8.99
N LEU A 79 0.59 13.35 -8.23
CA LEU A 79 -0.28 12.30 -8.74
C LEU A 79 -1.74 12.76 -8.99
N GLY A 80 -2.05 14.06 -8.82
CA GLY A 80 -3.40 14.60 -9.01
C GLY A 80 -4.32 14.45 -7.78
N ILE A 81 -3.75 14.26 -6.59
CA ILE A 81 -4.47 14.45 -5.33
C ILE A 81 -4.32 15.92 -4.92
N ASP A 82 -4.98 16.81 -5.65
CA ASP A 82 -4.77 18.28 -5.52
C ASP A 82 -5.04 18.82 -4.11
N ASP A 83 -6.00 18.21 -3.43
CA ASP A 83 -6.43 18.53 -2.06
C ASP A 83 -5.68 17.74 -0.97
N ALA A 84 -4.55 17.11 -1.30
CA ALA A 84 -3.73 16.38 -0.33
C ALA A 84 -3.33 17.27 0.85
N SER A 85 -3.77 16.88 2.03
CA SER A 85 -3.47 17.49 3.34
C SER A 85 -3.38 16.39 4.40
N MET A 86 -2.94 16.73 5.62
CA MET A 86 -2.83 15.75 6.71
C MET A 86 -4.17 15.13 7.11
N GLU A 87 -5.26 15.87 6.91
CA GLU A 87 -6.63 15.47 7.24
C GLU A 87 -7.33 14.71 6.11
N ARG A 88 -6.77 14.79 4.89
CA ARG A 88 -7.37 14.21 3.67
C ARG A 88 -6.68 12.94 3.20
N LEU A 89 -5.43 12.73 3.63
CA LEU A 89 -4.67 11.55 3.27
C LEU A 89 -4.92 10.41 4.26
N ASP A 90 -5.08 9.22 3.68
CA ASP A 90 -5.25 7.95 4.37
C ASP A 90 -3.91 7.23 4.49
N ILE A 91 -3.73 6.49 5.58
CA ILE A 91 -2.59 5.59 5.78
C ILE A 91 -3.12 4.16 5.82
N VAL A 92 -2.60 3.32 4.93
CA VAL A 92 -2.98 1.91 4.80
C VAL A 92 -1.76 1.04 5.07
N LEU A 93 -1.94 0.02 5.91
CA LEU A 93 -0.94 -0.99 6.18
C LEU A 93 -1.37 -2.30 5.55
N ILE A 94 -0.56 -2.84 4.64
CA ILE A 94 -0.79 -4.14 4.02
C ILE A 94 0.26 -5.11 4.56
N PRO A 95 -0.10 -6.15 5.31
CA PRO A 95 0.85 -7.20 5.69
C PRO A 95 1.51 -7.78 4.45
N ALA A 96 2.84 -7.79 4.41
CA ALA A 96 3.60 -8.37 3.31
C ALA A 96 3.90 -9.84 3.60
N PHE A 97 4.48 -10.10 4.78
CA PHE A 97 4.91 -11.42 5.20
C PHE A 97 4.72 -11.60 6.71
N ARG A 98 4.27 -12.79 7.11
CA ARG A 98 4.36 -13.24 8.50
C ARG A 98 5.80 -13.68 8.75
N SER A 99 6.64 -12.79 9.24
CA SER A 99 8.02 -13.15 9.56
C SER A 99 8.07 -13.98 10.85
N TYR A 100 8.55 -15.22 10.74
CA TYR A 100 8.97 -16.00 11.89
C TYR A 100 10.40 -15.58 12.20
N ILE A 101 10.57 -14.65 13.14
CA ILE A 101 11.91 -14.42 13.68
C ILE A 101 12.18 -15.59 14.62
N LEU A 102 12.93 -16.58 14.13
CA LEU A 102 13.52 -17.63 14.96
C LEU A 102 14.52 -16.97 15.90
N GLN A 103 14.05 -16.42 17.01
CA GLN A 103 14.94 -16.02 18.10
C GLN A 103 15.51 -17.29 18.75
N SER A 104 16.80 -17.25 19.05
CA SER A 104 17.54 -18.35 19.66
C SER A 104 16.96 -18.72 21.03
N SER A 105 16.30 -19.87 21.06
CA SER A 105 16.06 -20.83 22.15
C SER A 105 15.47 -20.43 23.51
N ASP A 106 15.41 -19.17 23.95
CA ASP A 106 14.91 -18.85 25.31
C ASP A 106 13.90 -17.68 25.42
N ILE A 107 13.48 -17.10 24.29
CA ILE A 107 12.51 -15.99 24.28
C ILE A 107 11.31 -16.41 23.42
N GLU A 108 10.11 -16.27 23.96
CA GLU A 108 8.84 -16.54 23.28
C GLU A 108 8.83 -15.84 21.91
N PRO A 109 8.46 -16.53 20.81
CA PRO A 109 8.57 -15.97 19.46
C PRO A 109 7.73 -14.70 19.34
N TYR A 110 8.40 -13.56 19.18
CA TYR A 110 7.74 -12.30 18.88
C TYR A 110 7.45 -12.21 17.38
N TYR A 111 6.17 -12.20 17.03
CA TYR A 111 5.72 -11.93 15.68
C TYR A 111 5.83 -10.43 15.40
N GLN A 112 6.79 -10.04 14.55
CA GLN A 112 6.81 -8.69 13.99
C GLN A 112 6.27 -8.74 12.55
N PRO A 113 5.01 -8.34 12.33
CA PRO A 113 4.47 -8.22 10.99
C PRO A 113 5.26 -7.17 10.19
N HIS A 114 5.63 -7.52 8.97
CA HIS A 114 6.19 -6.57 8.01
C HIS A 114 5.04 -6.05 7.16
N PHE A 115 4.91 -4.72 7.06
CA PHE A 115 3.85 -4.08 6.30
C PHE A 115 4.42 -3.29 5.13
N PHE A 116 3.69 -3.27 4.02
CA PHE A 116 3.74 -2.15 3.10
C PHE A 116 2.92 -1.02 3.69
N ILE A 117 3.53 0.14 3.83
CA ILE A 117 2.88 1.35 4.31
C ILE A 117 2.55 2.19 3.08
N LEU A 118 1.27 2.39 2.83
CA LEU A 118 0.77 3.20 1.74
C LEU A 118 0.20 4.50 2.29
N VAL A 119 0.45 5.59 1.58
CA VAL A 119 -0.19 6.89 1.84
C VAL A 119 -0.93 7.31 0.59
N GLY A 120 -2.16 7.78 0.73
CA GLY A 120 -2.97 8.09 -0.44
C GLY A 120 -4.36 8.60 -0.14
N CYS A 121 -5.28 8.37 -1.07
CA CYS A 121 -6.67 8.76 -0.94
C CYS A 121 -7.57 7.63 -1.46
N PHE A 122 -8.43 7.10 -0.58
CA PHE A 122 -9.40 6.08 -0.98
C PHE A 122 -10.31 6.55 -2.11
N ALA A 123 -10.82 7.78 -2.03
CA ALA A 123 -11.77 8.32 -3.01
C ALA A 123 -11.21 8.39 -4.43
N LYS A 124 -9.90 8.58 -4.57
CA LYS A 124 -9.19 8.63 -5.86
C LYS A 124 -8.51 7.31 -6.24
N ASN A 125 -8.46 6.35 -5.30
CA ASN A 125 -7.68 5.12 -5.38
C ASN A 125 -6.22 5.33 -5.85
N LYS A 126 -5.55 6.36 -5.32
CA LYS A 126 -4.17 6.67 -5.65
C LYS A 126 -3.32 6.57 -4.40
N TRP A 127 -2.29 5.73 -4.48
CA TRP A 127 -1.44 5.37 -3.37
C TRP A 127 0.02 5.55 -3.74
N ILE A 128 0.83 5.89 -2.76
CA ILE A 128 2.29 5.90 -2.88
C ILE A 128 2.90 5.04 -1.79
N LEU A 129 4.10 4.54 -2.06
CA LEU A 129 5.02 4.08 -1.03
C LEU A 129 5.87 5.27 -0.59
N PRO A 130 5.69 5.81 0.64
CA PRO A 130 6.52 6.90 1.11
C PRO A 130 8.01 6.51 1.03
N PRO A 131 8.91 7.43 0.62
CA PRO A 131 10.34 7.13 0.52
C PRO A 131 10.93 6.56 1.83
N SER A 132 10.43 7.05 2.96
CA SER A 132 10.81 6.67 4.31
C SER A 132 10.04 5.46 4.87
N SER A 133 9.18 4.81 4.09
CA SER A 133 8.38 3.63 4.51
C SER A 133 9.19 2.54 5.19
N HIS A 134 10.41 2.27 4.70
CA HIS A 134 11.31 1.26 5.26
C HIS A 134 11.93 1.66 6.62
N THR A 135 11.94 2.95 6.95
CA THR A 135 12.47 3.45 8.24
C THR A 135 11.42 3.49 9.33
N TYR A 136 10.14 3.47 8.96
CA TYR A 136 9.05 3.49 9.92
C TYR A 136 8.78 2.07 10.41
N SER A 137 9.32 1.76 11.59
CA SER A 137 8.69 0.73 12.42
C SER A 137 7.44 1.37 13.00
N TYR A 138 6.25 1.08 12.47
CA TYR A 138 5.03 1.47 13.18
C TYR A 138 5.11 0.80 14.57
N PRO A 139 5.14 1.59 15.66
CA PRO A 139 5.28 1.04 17.00
C PRO A 139 4.13 0.06 17.22
N LYS A 140 4.39 -1.04 17.96
CA LYS A 140 3.42 -2.10 18.28
C LYS A 140 2.03 -1.48 18.44
N LEU A 141 1.22 -1.61 17.39
CA LEU A 141 -0.08 -0.97 17.33
C LEU A 141 -0.93 -1.66 18.39
N GLU A 142 -1.34 -0.91 19.41
CA GLU A 142 -2.39 -1.39 20.30
C GLU A 142 -3.64 -1.60 19.44
N ASP A 143 -4.29 -2.76 19.63
CA ASP A 143 -5.31 -3.33 18.74
C ASP A 143 -6.41 -2.31 18.38
N ASP A 144 -6.72 -1.40 19.30
CA ASP A 144 -7.79 -0.40 19.19
C ASP A 144 -7.53 0.71 18.14
N SER A 145 -6.29 0.86 17.64
CA SER A 145 -5.92 1.93 16.70
C SER A 145 -6.14 1.58 15.22
N LEU A 146 -6.29 0.29 14.93
CA LEU A 146 -6.40 -0.23 13.57
C LEU A 146 -7.80 -0.73 13.26
N GLN A 147 -8.28 -0.39 12.07
CA GLN A 147 -9.46 -1.03 11.51
C GLN A 147 -9.00 -2.11 10.53
N LEU A 148 -9.25 -3.36 10.88
CA LEU A 148 -8.96 -4.52 10.03
C LEU A 148 -10.03 -4.68 8.95
N HIS A 149 -9.58 -4.82 7.71
CA HIS A 149 -10.42 -5.09 6.55
C HIS A 149 -9.95 -6.37 5.86
N MET A 150 -10.89 -7.26 5.57
CA MET A 150 -10.67 -8.50 4.83
C MET A 150 -11.34 -8.45 3.46
N ASN A 151 -10.63 -8.92 2.45
CA ASN A 151 -11.05 -9.13 1.06
C ASN A 151 -11.27 -10.64 0.78
N ASP A 152 -11.57 -11.45 1.80
CA ASP A 152 -11.72 -12.91 1.69
C ASP A 152 -12.98 -13.38 0.95
N GLY A 153 -13.82 -12.44 0.48
CA GLY A 153 -15.03 -12.74 -0.28
C GLY A 153 -16.14 -13.41 0.52
N GLU A 154 -15.99 -13.57 1.84
CA GLU A 154 -17.05 -14.15 2.69
C GLU A 154 -18.28 -13.23 2.74
N GLU A 155 -18.05 -11.92 2.71
CA GLU A 155 -19.10 -10.92 2.54
C GLU A 155 -19.43 -10.70 1.07
N LYS A 156 -20.34 -11.54 0.53
CA LYS A 156 -20.79 -11.55 -0.88
C LYS A 156 -21.25 -10.20 -1.46
N ASN A 157 -21.43 -9.17 -0.63
CA ASN A 157 -21.93 -7.86 -1.04
C ASN A 157 -20.90 -6.72 -0.86
N LYS A 158 -19.69 -6.99 -0.35
CA LYS A 158 -18.64 -5.97 -0.28
C LYS A 158 -17.82 -5.96 -1.58
N PRO A 159 -17.62 -4.79 -2.20
CA PRO A 159 -16.72 -4.69 -3.34
C PRO A 159 -15.29 -5.01 -2.91
N VAL A 160 -14.57 -5.76 -3.74
CA VAL A 160 -13.14 -6.03 -3.54
C VAL A 160 -12.37 -4.72 -3.60
N VAL A 161 -11.51 -4.48 -2.62
CA VAL A 161 -10.67 -3.28 -2.57
C VAL A 161 -9.35 -3.55 -3.28
N VAL A 162 -9.04 -2.69 -4.26
CA VAL A 162 -7.80 -2.71 -5.04
C VAL A 162 -7.04 -1.41 -4.81
N PHE A 163 -5.69 -1.47 -4.82
CA PHE A 163 -4.82 -0.33 -4.58
C PHE A 163 -3.95 -0.07 -5.81
N ASP A 164 -4.10 1.08 -6.46
CA ASP A 164 -3.21 1.51 -7.54
C ASP A 164 -2.06 2.35 -6.95
N ILE A 165 -0.87 1.77 -6.93
CA ILE A 165 0.34 2.33 -6.31
C ILE A 165 1.24 2.92 -7.39
N TYR A 166 1.59 4.21 -7.24
CA TYR A 166 2.38 5.00 -8.18
C TYR A 166 3.75 5.38 -7.60
#